data_AF-A0A7G2C125-F1
#
_entry.id   AF-A0A7G2C125-F1
#
_cell.length_a   1.000
_cell.length_b   1.000
_cell.length_c   1.000
_cell.angle_alpha   90.00
_cell.angle_beta   90.00
_cell.angle_gamma   90.00
#
_symmetry.space_group_name_H-M   'P 1'
#
loop_
_entity.id
_entity.type
_entity.pdbx_description
1 polymer ?
#
loop_
_entity_poly.entity_id
_entity_poly.type
_entity_poly.pdbx_seq_one_letter_code
_entity_poly.pdbx_strand_id
1 'polypeptide(L)'
;MERLEELFRQNPNLERLLRPSQEELAGLADSVRTLRESLRESPENTEIIFQLGAALISHSRQSFVEEGINLMQTLVCTRWQSGWASTMGQRKAMQDLYGTDYEGLEEQIDKKKSESSQPSSIKGTIVKPTAPPASDDEVSPLTSDEEREVEEMIYKEAIGGGPVPPHLWKGNAQTSRIAPDHMDDLALYHYYLALGWIKLKELPKASSCVSQMLLLAPYNKQGNDLKTYIEVASRRERAVNATTALAGASVLLAGVGTVMGLFLRNRSS
;
A
#
# COMPACT_ATOMS: atom_id res chain seq x y z
N MET A 1 -3.59 -16.90 13.17
CA MET A 1 -4.27 -15.70 12.63
C MET A 1 -3.79 -14.41 13.30
N GLU A 2 -3.19 -14.53 14.49
CA GLU A 2 -2.71 -13.45 15.36
C GLU A 2 -1.92 -12.31 14.69
N ARG A 3 -1.02 -12.59 13.74
CA ARG A 3 -0.16 -11.53 13.16
C ARG A 3 -0.91 -10.49 12.32
N LEU A 4 -2.02 -10.87 11.67
CA LEU A 4 -2.80 -9.91 10.87
C LEU A 4 -3.71 -9.07 11.77
N GLU A 5 -4.27 -9.69 12.80
CA GLU A 5 -5.10 -9.03 13.81
C GLU A 5 -4.29 -8.02 14.62
N GLU A 6 -3.05 -8.33 14.95
CA GLU A 6 -2.13 -7.40 15.61
C GLU A 6 -1.84 -6.17 14.74
N LEU A 7 -1.69 -6.34 13.42
CA LEU A 7 -1.52 -5.20 12.50
C LEU A 7 -2.76 -4.30 12.47
N PHE A 8 -3.97 -4.89 12.50
CA PHE A 8 -5.21 -4.10 12.57
C PHE A 8 -5.39 -3.41 13.92
N ARG A 9 -4.97 -4.04 15.01
CA ARG A 9 -4.94 -3.40 16.33
C ARG A 9 -4.02 -2.18 16.35
N GLN A 10 -2.86 -2.27 15.68
CA GLN A 10 -1.92 -1.16 15.55
C GLN A 10 -2.39 -0.08 14.57
N ASN A 11 -3.20 -0.45 13.58
CA ASN A 11 -3.71 0.46 12.56
C ASN A 11 -5.20 0.22 12.24
N PRO A 12 -6.12 0.72 13.09
CA PRO A 12 -7.55 0.50 12.93
C PRO A 12 -8.12 1.17 11.66
N ASN A 13 -7.46 2.20 11.16
CA ASN A 13 -7.86 2.87 9.92
C ASN A 13 -7.67 1.96 8.71
N LEU A 14 -6.58 1.19 8.68
CA LEU A 14 -6.35 0.21 7.62
C LEU A 14 -7.42 -0.90 7.67
N GLU A 15 -7.81 -1.34 8.87
CA GLU A 15 -8.90 -2.30 9.02
C GLU A 15 -10.21 -1.75 8.46
N ARG A 16 -10.62 -0.53 8.84
CA ARG A 16 -11.84 0.10 8.34
C ARG A 16 -11.86 0.24 6.82
N LEU A 17 -10.73 0.61 6.22
CA LEU A 17 -10.61 0.73 4.76
C LEU A 17 -10.76 -0.62 4.05
N LEU A 18 -10.20 -1.70 4.62
CA LEU A 18 -10.28 -3.04 4.05
C LEU A 18 -11.59 -3.76 4.38
N ARG A 19 -12.21 -3.44 5.52
CA ARG A 19 -13.39 -4.08 6.10
C ARG A 19 -14.35 -3.03 6.64
N PRO A 20 -14.99 -2.24 5.75
CA PRO A 20 -15.98 -1.25 6.18
C PRO A 20 -17.17 -1.94 6.84
N SER A 21 -17.68 -1.31 7.90
CA SER A 21 -18.93 -1.68 8.57
C SER A 21 -20.15 -1.42 7.68
N GLN A 22 -21.31 -1.97 8.04
CA GLN A 22 -22.54 -1.80 7.25
C GLN A 22 -23.02 -0.34 7.22
N GLU A 23 -22.81 0.41 8.30
CA GLU A 23 -23.11 1.84 8.37
C GLU A 23 -22.17 2.64 7.44
N GLU A 24 -20.86 2.35 7.48
CA GLU A 24 -19.89 2.97 6.57
C GLU A 24 -20.20 2.64 5.11
N LEU A 25 -20.65 1.42 4.80
CA LEU A 25 -21.08 1.03 3.45
C LEU A 25 -22.31 1.82 2.97
N ALA A 26 -23.28 2.08 3.84
CA ALA A 26 -24.44 2.90 3.50
C ALA A 26 -24.01 4.35 3.18
N GLY A 27 -23.16 4.94 4.04
CA GLY A 27 -22.60 6.26 3.80
C GLY A 27 -21.75 6.34 2.53
N LEU A 28 -20.95 5.31 2.24
CA LEU A 28 -20.18 5.20 1.01
C LEU A 28 -21.09 5.12 -0.22
N ALA A 29 -22.21 4.40 -0.15
CA ALA A 29 -23.15 4.30 -1.27
C ALA A 29 -23.79 5.65 -1.60
N ASP A 30 -24.19 6.42 -0.57
CA ASP A 30 -24.71 7.77 -0.75
C ASP A 30 -23.64 8.71 -1.32
N SER A 31 -22.42 8.68 -0.78
CA SER A 31 -21.28 9.46 -1.31
C SER A 31 -20.98 9.13 -2.77
N VAL A 32 -20.96 7.84 -3.15
CA VAL A 32 -20.74 7.41 -4.55
C VAL A 32 -21.84 7.96 -5.48
N ARG A 33 -23.11 7.99 -5.04
CA ARG A 33 -24.19 8.59 -5.83
C ARG A 33 -23.97 10.08 -6.05
N THR A 34 -23.71 10.84 -4.98
CA THR A 34 -23.49 12.29 -5.06
C THR A 34 -22.24 12.65 -5.88
N LEU A 35 -21.15 11.89 -5.72
CA LEU A 35 -19.92 12.11 -6.48
C LEU A 35 -20.11 11.80 -7.97
N ARG A 36 -20.91 10.78 -8.32
CA ARG A 36 -21.25 10.52 -9.73
C ARG A 36 -22.10 11.63 -10.36
N GLU A 37 -23.03 12.20 -9.62
CA GLU A 37 -23.80 13.37 -10.07
C GLU A 37 -22.87 14.57 -10.30
N SER A 38 -22.00 14.85 -9.33
CA SER A 38 -20.99 15.93 -9.43
C SER A 38 -20.03 15.71 -10.61
N LEU A 39 -19.63 14.46 -10.87
CA LEU A 39 -18.75 14.13 -12.00
C LEU A 39 -19.44 14.31 -13.35
N ARG A 40 -20.76 14.09 -13.44
CA ARG A 40 -21.53 14.38 -14.67
C ARG A 40 -21.57 15.87 -14.99
N GLU A 41 -21.61 16.70 -13.95
CA GLU A 41 -21.58 18.17 -14.09
C GLU A 41 -20.17 18.69 -14.43
N SER A 42 -19.13 17.99 -14.00
CA SER A 42 -17.72 18.41 -14.18
C SER A 42 -16.79 17.22 -14.45
N PRO A 43 -16.77 16.68 -15.68
CA PRO A 43 -16.05 15.43 -15.99
C PRO A 43 -14.52 15.56 -15.97
N GLU A 44 -13.99 16.78 -16.09
CA GLU A 44 -12.54 17.03 -16.05
C GLU A 44 -12.00 17.31 -14.64
N ASN A 45 -12.88 17.33 -13.63
CA ASN A 45 -12.47 17.65 -12.27
C ASN A 45 -11.77 16.44 -11.62
N THR A 46 -10.44 16.46 -11.62
CA THR A 46 -9.59 15.38 -11.08
C THR A 46 -9.82 15.11 -9.60
N GLU A 47 -10.22 16.13 -8.82
CA GLU A 47 -10.53 15.97 -7.40
C GLU A 47 -11.80 15.12 -7.22
N ILE A 48 -12.85 15.38 -8.01
CA ILE A 48 -14.08 14.57 -7.97
C ILE A 48 -13.78 13.13 -8.43
N ILE A 49 -12.97 12.95 -9.48
CA ILE A 49 -12.55 11.62 -9.94
C ILE A 49 -11.79 10.88 -8.83
N PHE A 50 -10.88 11.56 -8.15
CA PHE A 50 -10.11 11.00 -7.04
C PHE A 50 -11.02 10.58 -5.88
N GLN A 51 -11.89 11.48 -5.41
CA GLN A 51 -12.85 11.20 -4.34
C GLN A 51 -13.76 10.04 -4.70
N LEU A 52 -14.27 9.98 -5.94
CA LEU A 52 -15.09 8.87 -6.42
C LEU A 52 -14.30 7.56 -6.43
N GLY A 53 -13.08 7.55 -6.96
CA GLY A 53 -12.22 6.38 -6.98
C GLY A 53 -11.90 5.86 -5.57
N ALA A 54 -11.62 6.77 -4.63
CA ALA A 54 -11.34 6.44 -3.24
C ALA A 54 -12.57 5.85 -2.54
N ALA A 55 -13.76 6.44 -2.74
CA ALA A 55 -15.02 5.93 -2.19
C ALA A 55 -15.37 4.55 -2.75
N LEU A 56 -15.20 4.36 -4.06
CA LEU A 56 -15.44 3.08 -4.75
C LEU A 56 -14.51 1.97 -4.25
N ILE A 57 -13.21 2.25 -4.12
CA ILE A 57 -12.21 1.30 -3.56
C ILE A 57 -12.52 1.00 -2.09
N SER A 58 -13.00 1.98 -1.33
CA SER A 58 -13.37 1.79 0.09
C SER A 58 -14.60 0.90 0.26
N HIS A 59 -15.40 0.67 -0.78
CA HIS A 59 -16.55 -0.23 -0.73
C HIS A 59 -16.16 -1.71 -0.65
N SER A 60 -17.09 -2.57 -0.22
CA SER A 60 -16.96 -4.04 -0.20
C SER A 60 -17.34 -4.75 -1.51
N ARG A 61 -17.96 -4.05 -2.47
CA ARG A 61 -18.47 -4.65 -3.71
C ARG A 61 -17.36 -4.72 -4.74
N GLN A 62 -17.07 -5.92 -5.24
CA GLN A 62 -16.00 -6.13 -6.21
C GLN A 62 -16.11 -5.21 -7.44
N SER A 63 -17.31 -5.07 -8.01
CA SER A 63 -17.53 -4.20 -9.18
C SER A 63 -17.18 -2.73 -8.92
N PHE A 64 -17.40 -2.24 -7.69
CA PHE A 64 -17.03 -0.87 -7.31
C PHE A 64 -15.52 -0.76 -7.13
N VAL A 65 -14.90 -1.75 -6.50
CA VAL A 65 -13.43 -1.76 -6.33
C VAL A 65 -12.72 -1.73 -7.68
N GLU A 66 -13.17 -2.52 -8.66
CA GLU A 66 -12.61 -2.53 -10.02
C GLU A 66 -12.79 -1.17 -10.73
N GLU A 67 -13.98 -0.59 -10.66
CA GLU A 67 -14.25 0.76 -11.19
C GLU A 67 -13.35 1.81 -10.54
N GLY A 68 -13.19 1.78 -9.22
CA GLY A 68 -12.33 2.71 -8.50
C GLY A 68 -10.84 2.55 -8.83
N ILE A 69 -10.37 1.30 -9.03
CA ILE A 69 -9.00 1.04 -9.53
C ILE A 69 -8.81 1.67 -10.91
N ASN A 70 -9.77 1.50 -11.82
CA ASN A 70 -9.68 2.08 -13.17
C ASN A 70 -9.59 3.61 -13.10
N LEU A 71 -10.41 4.28 -12.28
CA LEU A 71 -10.33 5.73 -12.08
C LEU A 71 -8.97 6.16 -11.54
N MET A 72 -8.43 5.46 -10.53
CA MET A 72 -7.12 5.76 -9.98
C MET A 72 -5.99 5.55 -10.99
N GLN A 73 -6.06 4.51 -11.82
CA GLN A 73 -5.10 4.30 -12.91
C GLN A 73 -5.15 5.43 -13.94
N THR A 74 -6.36 5.89 -14.30
CA THR A 74 -6.53 7.06 -15.17
C THR A 74 -5.87 8.29 -14.57
N LEU A 75 -6.06 8.56 -13.28
CA LEU A 75 -5.40 9.68 -12.59
C LEU A 75 -3.88 9.58 -12.62
N VAL A 76 -3.32 8.41 -12.32
CA VAL A 76 -1.87 8.16 -12.42
C VAL A 76 -1.36 8.44 -13.85
N CYS A 77 -2.04 7.91 -14.87
CA CYS A 77 -1.67 8.11 -16.27
C CYS A 77 -1.72 9.59 -16.68
N THR A 78 -2.83 10.28 -16.40
CA THR A 78 -3.02 11.70 -16.71
C THR A 78 -1.95 12.56 -16.03
N ARG A 79 -1.67 12.27 -14.75
CA ARG A 79 -0.69 13.01 -13.97
C ARG A 79 0.73 12.79 -14.49
N TRP A 80 1.08 11.54 -14.79
CA TRP A 80 2.35 11.18 -15.39
C TRP A 80 2.54 11.89 -16.74
N GLN A 81 1.57 11.79 -17.65
CA GLN A 81 1.63 12.45 -18.96
C GLN A 81 1.80 13.97 -18.84
N SER A 82 1.08 14.60 -17.92
CA SER A 82 1.18 16.04 -17.66
C SER A 82 2.58 16.45 -17.19
N GLY A 83 3.20 15.65 -16.31
CA GLY A 83 4.57 15.86 -15.86
C GLY A 83 5.57 15.80 -17.00
N TRP A 84 5.48 14.78 -17.86
CA TRP A 84 6.39 14.63 -19.00
C TRP A 84 6.23 15.73 -20.05
N ALA A 85 5.00 16.15 -20.34
CA ALA A 85 4.74 17.25 -21.27
C ALA A 85 5.38 18.56 -20.78
N SER A 86 5.29 18.84 -19.47
CA SER A 86 5.91 20.01 -18.85
C SER A 86 7.44 19.99 -18.98
N THR A 87 8.08 18.87 -18.62
CA THR A 87 9.54 18.75 -18.68
C THR A 87 10.09 18.83 -20.11
N MET A 88 9.39 18.22 -21.08
CA MET A 88 9.78 18.30 -22.49
C MET A 88 9.59 19.71 -23.07
N GLY A 89 8.51 20.39 -22.68
CA GLY A 89 8.28 21.80 -23.02
C GLY A 89 9.36 22.72 -22.47
N GLN A 90 9.74 22.51 -21.19
CA GLN A 90 10.85 23.25 -20.57
C GLN A 90 12.18 22.98 -21.25
N ARG A 91 12.49 21.72 -21.59
CA ARG A 91 13.72 21.38 -22.32
C ARG A 91 13.77 22.08 -23.67
N LYS A 92 12.67 22.11 -24.42
CA LYS A 92 12.60 22.80 -25.71
C LYS A 92 12.76 24.31 -25.55
N ALA A 93 12.06 24.92 -24.60
CA ALA A 93 12.18 26.35 -24.32
C ALA A 93 13.61 26.74 -23.90
N MET A 94 14.29 25.88 -23.12
CA MET A 94 15.68 26.09 -22.73
C MET A 94 16.64 25.93 -23.92
N GLN A 95 16.37 25.00 -24.84
CA GLN A 95 17.13 24.85 -26.07
C GLN A 95 16.96 26.06 -27.01
N ASP A 96 15.76 26.64 -27.08
CA ASP A 96 15.47 27.84 -27.88
C ASP A 96 16.09 29.11 -27.24
N LEU A 97 16.17 29.19 -25.91
CA LEU A 97 16.74 30.35 -25.20
C LEU A 97 18.28 30.39 -25.22
N TYR A 98 18.92 29.21 -25.13
CA TYR A 98 20.38 29.07 -25.13
C TYR A 98 20.91 28.56 -26.49
N GLY A 99 20.18 28.92 -27.56
CA GLY A 99 20.28 28.40 -28.92
C GLY A 99 21.62 27.77 -29.32
N THR A 100 21.58 26.50 -29.74
CA THR A 100 22.55 25.73 -30.56
C THR A 100 24.07 25.78 -30.27
N ASP A 101 24.56 26.67 -29.41
CA ASP A 101 26.00 26.85 -29.15
C ASP A 101 26.54 25.83 -28.14
N TYR A 102 25.71 24.90 -27.65
CA TYR A 102 26.14 23.80 -26.79
C TYR A 102 26.94 22.70 -27.53
N GLU A 103 26.86 22.62 -28.87
CA GLU A 103 27.75 21.71 -29.63
C GLU A 103 29.23 22.14 -29.56
N GLY A 104 29.53 23.41 -29.23
CA GLY A 104 30.90 23.90 -29.07
C GLY A 104 31.56 23.62 -27.71
N LEU A 105 30.81 23.12 -26.72
CA LEU A 105 31.29 22.91 -25.35
C LEU A 105 31.64 21.45 -25.04
N GLU A 106 30.99 20.48 -25.67
CA GLU A 106 31.39 19.06 -25.57
C GLU A 106 32.74 18.79 -26.27
N GLU A 107 33.05 19.48 -27.37
CA GLU A 107 34.36 19.37 -28.04
C GLU A 107 35.53 19.90 -27.20
N GLN A 108 35.27 20.80 -26.24
CA GLN A 108 36.30 21.29 -25.31
C GLN A 108 36.54 20.35 -24.11
N ILE A 109 35.57 19.50 -23.76
CA ILE A 109 35.70 18.55 -22.65
C ILE A 109 36.53 17.33 -23.09
N ASP A 110 36.36 16.84 -24.31
CA ASP A 110 37.20 15.75 -24.85
C ASP A 110 38.64 16.21 -25.15
N LYS A 111 38.85 17.49 -25.48
CA LYS A 111 40.19 18.05 -25.67
C LYS A 111 40.96 18.23 -24.35
N LYS A 112 40.29 18.48 -23.22
CA LYS A 112 40.96 18.52 -21.90
C LYS A 112 41.22 17.15 -21.27
N LYS A 113 40.53 16.10 -21.73
CA LYS A 113 40.71 14.74 -21.20
C LYS A 113 41.94 14.02 -21.79
N SER A 114 42.46 14.50 -22.91
CA SER A 114 43.65 13.97 -23.57
C SER A 114 44.98 14.54 -23.03
N GLU A 115 44.97 15.61 -22.24
CA GLU A 115 46.20 16.19 -21.63
C GLU A 115 46.45 15.80 -20.16
N SER A 116 45.51 15.12 -19.49
CA SER A 116 45.66 14.71 -18.08
C SER A 116 45.92 13.20 -17.93
N SER A 117 46.92 12.68 -18.64
CA SER A 117 47.49 11.36 -18.38
C SER A 117 48.77 11.46 -17.54
N GLN A 118 48.62 11.48 -16.21
CA GLN A 118 49.66 11.00 -15.30
C GLN A 118 49.03 10.16 -14.17
N PRO A 119 49.31 8.85 -14.10
CA PRO A 119 48.90 8.01 -12.98
C PRO A 119 49.95 8.05 -11.87
N SER A 120 49.71 8.79 -10.79
CA SER A 120 50.47 8.62 -9.55
C SER A 120 49.89 7.46 -8.75
N SER A 121 50.62 6.35 -8.74
CA SER A 121 50.44 5.23 -7.82
C SER A 121 50.43 5.71 -6.37
N ILE A 122 49.33 5.49 -5.64
CA ILE A 122 49.34 5.45 -4.18
C ILE A 122 48.76 4.11 -3.73
N LYS A 123 49.69 3.23 -3.33
CA LYS A 123 49.44 2.05 -2.51
C LYS A 123 48.93 2.52 -1.14
N GLY A 124 47.68 2.21 -0.82
CA GLY A 124 47.07 2.43 0.49
C GLY A 124 46.57 1.11 1.07
N THR A 125 47.20 0.70 2.15
CA THR A 125 47.02 -0.55 2.91
C THR A 125 45.81 -0.45 3.86
N ILE A 126 44.98 -1.51 3.88
CA ILE A 126 44.21 -2.10 5.01
C ILE A 126 43.73 -1.14 6.12
N VAL A 127 42.40 -1.06 6.37
CA VAL A 127 41.80 -1.31 7.71
C VAL A 127 40.36 -1.83 7.55
N LYS A 128 40.09 -2.97 8.20
CA LYS A 128 38.79 -3.61 8.42
C LYS A 128 38.15 -2.99 9.67
N PRO A 129 36.91 -2.46 9.63
CA PRO A 129 36.23 -2.02 10.85
C PRO A 129 35.70 -3.22 11.63
N THR A 130 36.25 -3.38 12.83
CA THR A 130 35.87 -4.32 13.89
C THR A 130 34.64 -3.79 14.64
N ALA A 131 33.69 -4.67 14.94
CA ALA A 131 32.51 -4.40 15.75
C ALA A 131 32.88 -4.12 17.23
N PRO A 132 32.15 -3.24 17.94
CA PRO A 132 32.24 -3.15 19.40
C PRO A 132 31.40 -4.24 20.09
N PRO A 133 31.81 -4.66 21.31
CA PRO A 133 31.24 -5.79 22.04
C PRO A 133 29.92 -5.48 22.74
N ALA A 134 29.22 -6.57 23.05
CA ALA A 134 28.07 -6.63 23.93
C ALA A 134 28.36 -6.04 25.31
N SER A 135 27.37 -5.31 25.84
CA SER A 135 27.26 -5.00 27.26
C SER A 135 25.93 -5.58 27.74
N ASP A 136 26.06 -6.59 28.59
CA ASP A 136 25.02 -7.11 29.46
C ASP A 136 24.68 -6.04 30.50
N ASP A 137 23.40 -5.71 30.62
CA ASP A 137 22.85 -5.14 31.86
C ASP A 137 21.53 -5.85 32.15
N GLU A 138 21.62 -6.83 33.03
CA GLU A 138 20.50 -7.33 33.82
C GLU A 138 20.03 -6.22 34.77
N VAL A 139 18.77 -5.79 34.63
CA VAL A 139 18.01 -5.29 35.78
C VAL A 139 16.66 -6.01 35.80
N SER A 140 16.55 -6.85 36.82
CA SER A 140 15.38 -7.64 37.19
C SER A 140 14.28 -6.80 37.87
N PRO A 141 13.10 -7.39 38.11
CA PRO A 141 11.79 -6.73 38.12
C PRO A 141 11.36 -6.28 39.52
N LEU A 142 10.33 -5.42 39.61
CA LEU A 142 9.34 -5.29 40.70
C LEU A 142 8.29 -4.23 40.26
N THR A 143 7.06 -4.64 39.96
CA THR A 143 5.82 -4.53 40.78
C THR A 143 5.31 -3.10 41.01
N SER A 144 3.98 -2.95 40.88
CA SER A 144 3.00 -1.93 41.35
C SER A 144 2.13 -1.57 40.12
N ASP A 145 0.93 -2.12 39.91
CA ASP A 145 -0.33 -1.90 40.64
C ASP A 145 -0.52 -0.43 41.07
N GLU A 146 -1.69 0.13 40.70
CA GLU A 146 -2.11 1.55 40.77
C GLU A 146 -1.62 2.36 39.54
N GLU A 147 -2.44 2.94 38.66
CA GLU A 147 -3.71 3.62 38.84
C GLU A 147 -4.61 3.45 37.60
N ARG A 148 -5.82 2.98 37.85
CA ARG A 148 -6.96 2.93 36.93
C ARG A 148 -7.99 3.88 37.50
N GLU A 149 -8.01 5.15 37.09
CA GLU A 149 -9.13 6.06 37.39
C GLU A 149 -9.12 7.38 36.58
N VAL A 150 -9.29 7.35 35.25
CA VAL A 150 -9.72 8.55 34.49
C VAL A 150 -10.61 8.23 33.28
N GLU A 151 -11.38 7.14 33.31
CA GLU A 151 -12.18 6.71 32.14
C GLU A 151 -13.65 6.40 32.46
N GLU A 152 -14.23 7.12 33.43
CA GLU A 152 -15.66 7.00 33.74
C GLU A 152 -16.28 8.33 34.15
N MET A 153 -16.30 9.31 33.24
CA MET A 153 -17.13 10.51 33.44
C MET A 153 -17.58 11.20 32.14
N ILE A 154 -17.87 10.44 31.08
CA ILE A 154 -18.62 10.96 29.91
C ILE A 154 -19.55 9.87 29.37
N TYR A 155 -20.53 9.41 30.16
CA TYR A 155 -21.72 8.72 29.64
C TYR A 155 -22.87 8.83 30.63
N LYS A 156 -23.58 9.97 30.60
CA LYS A 156 -25.02 10.10 30.85
C LYS A 156 -25.47 11.54 30.58
N GLU A 157 -26.69 11.66 30.05
CA GLU A 157 -27.36 12.84 29.45
C GLU A 157 -26.84 13.20 28.04
N ALA A 158 -27.61 13.12 26.95
CA ALA A 158 -29.04 13.31 26.81
C ALA A 158 -29.68 12.32 25.83
N ILE A 159 -30.77 11.69 26.30
CA ILE A 159 -31.82 11.15 25.45
C ILE A 159 -32.64 12.35 24.98
N GLY A 160 -32.55 12.66 23.69
CA GLY A 160 -33.35 13.67 23.01
C GLY A 160 -33.46 13.30 21.54
N GLY A 161 -34.50 12.53 21.19
CA GLY A 161 -34.78 12.13 19.82
C GLY A 161 -35.10 13.34 18.94
N GLY A 162 -34.23 13.59 17.97
CA GLY A 162 -34.43 14.49 16.85
C GLY A 162 -33.65 13.97 15.62
N PRO A 163 -34.07 14.28 14.39
CA PRO A 163 -33.35 13.88 13.20
C PRO A 163 -31.95 14.51 13.22
N VAL A 164 -30.92 13.67 13.33
CA VAL A 164 -29.52 14.08 13.28
C VAL A 164 -29.24 14.62 11.87
N PRO A 165 -28.74 15.84 11.70
CA PRO A 165 -28.56 16.42 10.38
C PRO A 165 -27.22 15.96 9.76
N PRO A 166 -27.10 15.98 8.42
CA PRO A 166 -25.93 15.44 7.71
C PRO A 166 -24.76 16.42 7.81
N HIS A 167 -23.98 16.33 8.88
CA HIS A 167 -22.72 17.09 9.01
C HIS A 167 -21.58 16.31 9.65
N LEU A 168 -21.63 14.97 9.58
CA LEU A 168 -20.59 14.10 10.15
C LEU A 168 -19.63 13.52 9.08
N TRP A 169 -19.29 14.32 8.07
CA TRP A 169 -18.04 14.21 7.28
C TRP A 169 -17.16 15.45 7.40
N LYS A 170 -17.47 16.34 8.35
CA LYS A 170 -16.57 17.43 8.76
C LYS A 170 -15.56 16.89 9.77
N GLY A 171 -14.87 15.81 9.40
CA GLY A 171 -13.59 15.48 9.99
C GLY A 171 -12.67 16.67 9.75
N ASN A 172 -12.00 17.12 10.81
CA ASN A 172 -11.19 18.31 10.85
C ASN A 172 -9.99 18.17 9.88
N ALA A 173 -10.23 18.39 8.59
CA ALA A 173 -9.22 18.61 7.56
C ALA A 173 -8.68 20.03 7.74
N GLN A 174 -8.05 20.25 8.89
CA GLN A 174 -7.06 21.28 9.04
C GLN A 174 -5.73 20.70 8.53
N THR A 175 -5.76 20.19 7.29
CA THR A 175 -4.55 20.07 6.47
C THR A 175 -4.14 21.50 6.16
N SER A 176 -3.33 22.01 7.06
CA SER A 176 -2.25 22.96 6.81
C SER A 176 -2.21 23.46 5.37
N ARG A 177 -2.61 24.72 5.16
CA ARG A 177 -2.25 25.54 4.01
C ARG A 177 -0.73 25.77 3.99
N ILE A 178 0.03 24.72 3.74
CA ILE A 178 1.45 24.75 3.42
C ILE A 178 1.60 23.73 2.31
N ALA A 179 1.64 24.20 1.06
CA ALA A 179 1.76 23.37 -0.13
C ALA A 179 3.03 22.48 -0.09
N PRO A 180 2.87 21.18 -0.41
CA PRO A 180 3.83 20.42 -1.19
C PRO A 180 3.09 19.82 -2.40
N ASP A 181 2.36 20.68 -3.13
CA ASP A 181 1.08 20.37 -3.79
C ASP A 181 1.09 19.42 -5.01
N HIS A 182 2.18 18.73 -5.35
CA HIS A 182 2.22 18.03 -6.65
C HIS A 182 2.77 16.60 -6.69
N MET A 183 3.59 16.18 -5.73
CA MET A 183 4.09 14.79 -5.65
C MET A 183 3.34 13.95 -4.62
N ASP A 184 2.69 14.60 -3.64
CA ASP A 184 1.93 13.93 -2.59
C ASP A 184 0.67 13.24 -3.16
N ASP A 185 0.05 13.81 -4.18
CA ASP A 185 -1.13 13.24 -4.84
C ASP A 185 -0.82 11.91 -5.54
N LEU A 186 0.34 11.79 -6.20
CA LEU A 186 0.71 10.58 -6.91
C LEU A 186 0.98 9.42 -5.95
N ALA A 187 1.64 9.71 -4.82
CA ALA A 187 1.81 8.75 -3.74
C ALA A 187 0.44 8.30 -3.21
N LEU A 188 -0.51 9.23 -3.04
CA LEU A 188 -1.86 8.95 -2.60
C LEU A 188 -2.66 8.11 -3.61
N TYR A 189 -2.52 8.33 -4.91
CA TYR A 189 -3.15 7.47 -5.92
C TYR A 189 -2.62 6.04 -5.86
N HIS A 190 -1.30 5.87 -5.70
CA HIS A 190 -0.69 4.55 -5.50
C HIS A 190 -1.13 3.87 -4.20
N TYR A 191 -1.36 4.64 -3.13
CA TYR A 191 -1.96 4.14 -1.89
C TYR A 191 -3.32 3.48 -2.13
N TYR A 192 -4.25 4.21 -2.77
CA TYR A 192 -5.58 3.67 -3.06
C TYR A 192 -5.54 2.53 -4.07
N LEU A 193 -4.68 2.57 -5.09
CA LEU A 193 -4.46 1.44 -5.99
C LEU A 193 -4.04 0.18 -5.23
N ALA A 194 -3.09 0.31 -4.29
CA ALA A 194 -2.67 -0.82 -3.47
C ALA A 194 -3.83 -1.39 -2.63
N LEU A 195 -4.66 -0.53 -2.02
CA LEU A 195 -5.87 -0.96 -1.30
C LEU A 195 -6.85 -1.70 -2.20
N GLY A 196 -7.10 -1.19 -3.41
CA GLY A 196 -7.97 -1.84 -4.38
C GLY A 196 -7.47 -3.24 -4.75
N TRP A 197 -6.18 -3.36 -5.08
CA TRP A 197 -5.58 -4.66 -5.40
C TRP A 197 -5.58 -5.63 -4.21
N ILE A 198 -5.37 -5.15 -2.98
CA ILE A 198 -5.52 -5.98 -1.77
C ILE A 198 -6.94 -6.54 -1.66
N LYS A 199 -7.96 -5.72 -1.88
CA LYS A 199 -9.37 -6.15 -1.83
C LYS A 199 -9.70 -7.17 -2.91
N LEU A 200 -9.09 -7.05 -4.08
CA LEU A 200 -9.18 -8.04 -5.15
C LEU A 200 -8.28 -9.28 -4.94
N LYS A 201 -7.53 -9.35 -3.82
CA LYS A 201 -6.56 -10.41 -3.50
C LYS A 201 -5.40 -10.54 -4.50
N GLU A 202 -5.12 -9.46 -5.23
CA GLU A 202 -4.03 -9.35 -6.20
C GLU A 202 -2.77 -8.78 -5.53
N LEU A 203 -2.25 -9.49 -4.52
CA LEU A 203 -1.14 -9.01 -3.67
C LEU A 203 0.12 -8.59 -4.44
N PRO A 204 0.54 -9.25 -5.54
CA PRO A 204 1.70 -8.80 -6.32
C PRO A 204 1.51 -7.40 -6.91
N LYS A 205 0.33 -7.09 -7.43
CA LYS A 205 0.01 -5.76 -7.98
C LYS A 205 -0.03 -4.71 -6.86
N ALA A 206 -0.59 -5.06 -5.71
CA ALA A 206 -0.58 -4.20 -4.53
C ALA A 206 0.86 -3.88 -4.08
N SER A 207 1.74 -4.88 -4.03
CA SER A 207 3.15 -4.70 -3.65
C SER A 207 3.89 -3.75 -4.59
N SER A 208 3.62 -3.84 -5.90
CA SER A 208 4.17 -2.90 -6.89
C SER A 208 3.70 -1.47 -6.62
N CYS A 209 2.40 -1.28 -6.39
CA CYS A 209 1.83 0.04 -6.08
C CYS A 209 2.42 0.65 -4.79
N VAL A 210 2.56 -0.14 -3.72
CA VAL A 210 3.18 0.32 -2.46
C VAL A 210 4.66 0.69 -2.68
N SER A 211 5.37 -0.07 -3.50
CA SER A 211 6.77 0.26 -3.82
C SER A 211 6.87 1.60 -4.55
N GLN A 212 6.01 1.85 -5.54
CA GLN A 212 5.95 3.14 -6.23
C GLN A 212 5.60 4.29 -5.28
N MET A 213 4.61 4.09 -4.39
CA MET A 213 4.28 5.07 -3.37
C MET A 213 5.47 5.39 -2.46
N LEU A 214 6.19 4.38 -1.96
CA LEU A 214 7.34 4.58 -1.07
C LEU A 214 8.57 5.15 -1.80
N LEU A 215 8.68 4.97 -3.12
CA LEU A 215 9.68 5.71 -3.90
C LEU A 215 9.39 7.21 -3.92
N LEU A 216 8.11 7.58 -4.00
CA LEU A 216 7.66 8.99 -3.98
C LEU A 216 7.69 9.58 -2.57
N ALA A 217 7.32 8.79 -1.55
CA ALA A 217 7.25 9.21 -0.15
C ALA A 217 7.87 8.15 0.78
N PRO A 218 9.21 8.10 0.92
CA PRO A 218 9.92 7.03 1.64
C PRO A 218 9.55 6.86 3.12
N TYR A 219 9.20 7.98 3.77
CA TYR A 219 8.87 8.01 5.20
C TYR A 219 7.36 7.96 5.47
N ASN A 220 6.54 7.61 4.46
CA ASN A 220 5.10 7.50 4.64
C ASN A 220 4.76 6.31 5.55
N LYS A 221 4.26 6.60 6.76
CA LYS A 221 3.88 5.57 7.74
C LYS A 221 2.81 4.61 7.18
N GLN A 222 1.75 5.15 6.57
CA GLN A 222 0.67 4.33 6.00
C GLN A 222 1.18 3.37 4.91
N GLY A 223 2.18 3.79 4.14
CA GLY A 223 2.81 2.94 3.14
C GLY A 223 3.63 1.81 3.71
N ASN A 224 4.38 2.07 4.79
CA ASN A 224 5.11 1.03 5.49
C ASN A 224 4.17 0.03 6.16
N ASP A 225 3.05 0.50 6.73
CA ASP A 225 2.02 -0.35 7.30
C ASP A 225 1.38 -1.25 6.23
N LEU A 226 1.07 -0.68 5.06
CA LEU A 226 0.50 -1.43 3.94
C LEU A 226 1.48 -2.46 3.36
N LYS A 227 2.76 -2.11 3.28
CA LYS A 227 3.84 -3.05 2.90
C LYS A 227 3.88 -4.24 3.85
N THR A 228 3.89 -3.97 5.16
CA THR A 228 3.92 -5.00 6.21
C THR A 228 2.69 -5.90 6.12
N TYR A 229 1.52 -5.32 5.91
CA TYR A 229 0.28 -6.07 5.67
C TYR A 229 0.41 -7.03 4.48
N ILE A 230 0.88 -6.55 3.32
CA ILE A 230 1.03 -7.35 2.11
C ILE A 230 2.01 -8.51 2.35
N GLU A 231 3.15 -8.26 3.00
CA GLU A 231 4.14 -9.30 3.31
C GLU A 231 3.57 -10.40 4.19
N VAL A 232 2.81 -10.04 5.24
CA VAL A 232 2.15 -11.00 6.13
C VAL A 232 1.07 -11.78 5.38
N ALA A 233 0.25 -11.09 4.57
CA ALA A 233 -0.80 -11.72 3.77
C ALA A 233 -0.22 -12.70 2.73
N SER A 234 0.83 -12.34 2.00
CA SER A 234 1.49 -13.21 1.01
C SER A 234 2.16 -14.43 1.65
N ARG A 235 2.74 -14.30 2.85
CA ARG A 235 3.26 -15.46 3.59
C ARG A 235 2.15 -16.44 3.97
N ARG A 236 1.00 -15.93 4.39
CA ARG A 236 -0.18 -16.73 4.74
C ARG A 236 -0.72 -17.50 3.53
N GLU A 237 -0.86 -16.84 2.40
CA GLU A 237 -1.34 -17.48 1.16
C GLU A 237 -0.41 -18.62 0.72
N ARG A 238 0.91 -18.39 0.75
CA ARG A 238 1.91 -19.44 0.47
C ARG A 238 1.82 -20.62 1.43
N ALA A 239 1.63 -20.37 2.72
CA ALA A 239 1.52 -21.43 3.72
C ALA A 239 0.27 -22.30 3.48
N VAL A 240 -0.88 -21.70 3.19
CA VAL A 240 -2.12 -22.42 2.87
C VAL A 240 -1.94 -23.28 1.61
N ASN A 241 -1.33 -22.71 0.56
CA ASN A 241 -1.11 -23.44 -0.69
C ASN A 241 -0.13 -24.61 -0.51
N ALA A 242 0.91 -24.45 0.32
CA ALA A 242 1.85 -25.52 0.63
C ALA A 242 1.20 -26.69 1.39
N THR A 243 0.33 -26.40 2.36
CA THR A 243 -0.40 -27.45 3.10
C THR A 243 -1.38 -28.24 2.20
N THR A 244 -2.08 -27.56 1.29
CA THR A 244 -3.01 -28.21 0.37
C THR A 244 -2.29 -29.12 -0.63
N ALA A 245 -1.11 -28.71 -1.11
CA ALA A 245 -0.30 -29.52 -2.01
C ALA A 245 0.21 -30.81 -1.35
N LEU A 246 0.61 -30.76 -0.08
CA LEU A 246 1.07 -31.94 0.67
C LEU A 246 -0.07 -32.91 1.00
N ALA A 247 -1.26 -32.41 1.32
CA ALA A 247 -2.44 -33.25 1.52
C ALA A 247 -2.88 -33.98 0.24
N GLY A 248 -2.73 -33.35 -0.93
CA GLY A 248 -3.04 -33.96 -2.23
C GLY A 248 -2.03 -35.01 -2.71
N ALA A 249 -0.77 -34.97 -2.22
CA ALA A 249 0.28 -35.92 -2.59
C ALA A 249 0.28 -37.23 -1.75
N SER A 250 -0.64 -37.37 -0.79
CA SER A 250 -0.64 -38.47 0.20
C SER A 250 -1.50 -39.69 -0.18
N VAL A 251 -2.09 -39.74 -1.39
CA VAL A 251 -3.09 -40.79 -1.75
C VAL A 251 -2.54 -41.92 -2.65
N LEU A 252 -1.26 -41.96 -3.02
CA LEU A 252 -0.75 -42.99 -3.96
C LEU A 252 0.38 -43.92 -3.45
N LEU A 253 0.64 -44.01 -2.15
CA LEU A 253 1.67 -44.93 -1.62
C LEU A 253 1.20 -45.80 -0.44
N ALA A 254 -0.01 -46.35 -0.52
CA ALA A 254 -0.47 -47.44 0.37
C ALA A 254 -1.39 -48.43 -0.36
N GLY A 255 -0.95 -48.91 -1.52
CA GLY A 255 -1.74 -49.82 -2.37
C GLY A 255 -0.93 -50.93 -3.05
N VAL A 256 0.15 -51.39 -2.42
CA VAL A 256 0.77 -52.68 -2.78
C VAL A 256 0.86 -53.50 -1.49
N GLY A 257 -0.12 -54.36 -1.27
CA GLY A 257 -0.13 -55.25 -0.11
C GLY A 257 -1.46 -55.95 0.13
N THR A 258 -1.56 -57.19 -0.35
CA THR A 258 -2.48 -58.26 0.10
C THR A 258 -3.99 -58.09 -0.12
N VAL A 259 -4.45 -58.48 -1.32
CA VAL A 259 -5.74 -59.17 -1.50
C VAL A 259 -5.44 -60.64 -1.79
N MET A 260 -5.36 -61.45 -0.74
CA MET A 260 -5.30 -62.91 -0.86
C MET A 260 -6.06 -63.53 0.32
N GLY A 261 -7.11 -64.29 0.00
CA GLY A 261 -7.97 -65.00 0.94
C GLY A 261 -9.32 -64.29 1.14
N LEU A 262 -10.48 -64.93 1.06
CA LEU A 262 -10.80 -66.36 1.01
C LEU A 262 -12.28 -66.42 0.57
N PHE A 263 -12.53 -66.77 -0.69
CA PHE A 263 -13.88 -67.09 -1.19
C PHE A 263 -14.02 -68.60 -1.30
N LEU A 264 -14.02 -69.29 -0.16
CA LEU A 264 -14.41 -70.69 -0.06
C LEU A 264 -15.11 -70.92 1.28
N ARG A 265 -16.45 -70.78 1.31
CA ARG A 265 -17.26 -71.58 2.22
C ARG A 265 -18.64 -71.88 1.66
N ASN A 266 -18.62 -72.94 0.87
CA ASN A 266 -19.66 -73.94 0.68
C ASN A 266 -20.55 -74.13 1.93
N ARG A 267 -21.88 -74.13 1.78
CA ARG A 267 -22.74 -75.11 2.48
C ARG A 267 -24.12 -75.25 1.83
N SER A 268 -24.29 -76.43 1.23
CA SER A 268 -25.52 -77.17 1.04
C SER A 268 -26.46 -77.17 2.26
N SER A 269 -27.75 -76.96 2.03
CA SER A 269 -28.84 -77.81 2.53
C SER A 269 -30.10 -77.58 1.72
#